data_AF-A0A953SZ71-F1
#
_entry.id   AF-A0A953SZ71-F1
#
_cell.length_a   1.000
_cell.length_b   1.000
_cell.length_c   1.000
_cell.angle_alpha   90.00
_cell.angle_beta   90.00
_cell.angle_gamma   90.00
#
_symmetry.space_group_name_H-M   'P 1'
#
loop_
_entity.id
_entity.type
_entity.pdbx_description
1 polymer ?
#
loop_
_entity_poly.entity_id
_entity_poly.type
_entity_poly.pdbx_seq_one_letter_code
_entity_poly.pdbx_strand_id
1 'polypeptide(L)'
;MKASDWINLVQALALSGIGIFFTVRLEKIRKLYARNLKRYDLLHTARFNALEAADDCLVRVQQAQFEAWRILQGEGSRSDYIRERTDDLVEHLHDAIVASAIAKVKCEKYFEGGFNAEFAELMSKLQHSEMCIRDVRDIRSVANAAQLRSEKDSKMNASLIISKEAIPAFRKRMGELIQQDVGE
;
A
#
# COMPACT_ATOMS: atom_id res chain seq x y z
N MET A 1 -19.76 -35.21 -66.41
CA MET A 1 -19.92 -34.08 -65.45
C MET A 1 -20.39 -32.86 -66.21
N LYS A 2 -21.44 -32.20 -65.74
CA LYS A 2 -21.96 -30.97 -66.36
C LYS A 2 -21.19 -29.76 -65.82
N ALA A 3 -21.17 -28.65 -66.56
CA ALA A 3 -20.52 -27.41 -66.12
C ALA A 3 -21.07 -26.90 -64.76
N SER A 4 -22.34 -27.19 -64.46
CA SER A 4 -22.98 -26.91 -63.17
C SER A 4 -22.35 -27.65 -61.99
N ASP A 5 -21.84 -28.86 -62.20
CA ASP A 5 -21.23 -29.67 -61.14
C ASP A 5 -19.88 -29.08 -60.70
N TRP A 6 -19.14 -28.50 -61.66
CA TRP A 6 -17.89 -27.79 -61.39
C TRP A 6 -18.10 -26.47 -60.63
N ILE A 7 -19.15 -25.72 -60.97
CA ILE A 7 -19.50 -24.47 -60.29
C ILE A 7 -19.88 -24.75 -58.82
N ASN A 8 -20.70 -25.78 -58.58
CA ASN A 8 -21.09 -26.19 -57.24
C ASN A 8 -19.90 -26.67 -56.40
N LEU A 9 -18.97 -27.41 -57.01
CA LEU A 9 -17.75 -27.89 -56.34
C LEU A 9 -16.84 -26.72 -55.93
N VAL A 10 -16.66 -25.73 -56.82
CA VAL A 10 -15.84 -24.53 -56.55
C VAL A 10 -16.48 -23.67 -55.47
N GLN A 11 -17.81 -23.49 -55.49
CA GLN A 11 -18.52 -22.75 -54.45
C GLN A 11 -18.42 -23.45 -53.08
N ALA A 12 -18.53 -24.78 -53.03
CA ALA A 12 -18.36 -25.54 -51.79
C ALA A 12 -16.94 -25.43 -51.22
N LEU A 13 -15.92 -25.48 -52.09
CA LEU A 13 -14.52 -25.28 -51.69
C LEU A 13 -14.28 -23.85 -51.19
N ALA A 14 -14.81 -22.83 -51.86
CA ALA A 14 -14.70 -21.44 -51.43
C ALA A 14 -15.38 -21.20 -50.08
N LEU A 15 -16.59 -21.72 -49.87
CA LEU A 15 -17.31 -21.64 -48.59
C LEU A 15 -16.55 -22.37 -47.46
N SER A 16 -15.97 -23.54 -47.75
CA SER A 16 -15.16 -24.27 -46.76
C SER A 16 -13.89 -23.51 -46.38
N GLY A 17 -13.21 -22.88 -47.35
CA GLY A 17 -12.02 -22.07 -47.13
C GLY A 17 -12.32 -20.83 -46.30
N ILE A 18 -13.45 -20.17 -46.56
CA ILE A 18 -13.94 -19.04 -45.75
C ILE A 18 -14.26 -19.51 -44.32
N GLY A 19 -14.94 -20.65 -44.17
CA GLY A 19 -15.24 -21.24 -42.87
C GLY A 19 -13.98 -21.51 -42.03
N ILE A 20 -12.96 -22.12 -42.63
CA ILE A 20 -11.66 -22.38 -41.97
C ILE A 20 -10.95 -21.07 -41.62
N PHE A 21 -11.00 -20.06 -42.49
CA PHE A 21 -10.42 -18.76 -42.21
C PHE A 21 -11.07 -18.10 -40.98
N PHE A 22 -12.40 -18.10 -40.91
CA PHE A 22 -13.14 -17.54 -39.77
C PHE A 22 -12.88 -18.28 -38.47
N THR A 23 -12.84 -19.63 -38.47
CA THR A 23 -12.57 -20.41 -37.26
C THR A 23 -11.16 -20.14 -36.73
N VAL A 24 -10.14 -20.11 -37.59
CA VAL A 24 -8.76 -19.78 -37.20
C VAL A 24 -8.66 -18.35 -36.66
N ARG A 25 -9.36 -17.38 -37.27
CA ARG A 25 -9.43 -15.99 -36.79
C ARG A 25 -10.08 -15.90 -35.41
N LEU A 26 -11.23 -16.52 -35.22
CA LEU A 26 -11.97 -16.53 -33.95
C LEU A 26 -11.16 -17.20 -32.85
N GLU A 27 -10.44 -18.28 -33.16
CA GLU A 27 -9.62 -18.97 -32.17
C GLU A 27 -8.40 -18.14 -31.76
N LYS A 28 -7.78 -17.40 -32.69
CA LYS A 28 -6.73 -16.42 -32.36
C LYS A 28 -7.27 -15.30 -31.46
N ILE A 29 -8.45 -14.76 -31.78
CA ILE A 29 -9.11 -13.74 -30.96
C ILE A 29 -9.42 -14.29 -29.57
N ARG A 30 -10.01 -15.48 -29.46
CA ARG A 30 -10.29 -16.14 -28.17
C ARG A 30 -9.03 -16.34 -27.33
N LYS A 31 -7.93 -16.78 -27.94
CA LYS A 31 -6.62 -16.93 -27.27
C LYS A 31 -6.01 -15.60 -26.84
N LEU A 32 -6.27 -14.50 -27.56
CA LEU A 32 -5.85 -13.15 -27.16
C LEU A 32 -6.69 -12.64 -25.99
N TYR A 33 -8.02 -12.77 -26.06
CA TYR A 33 -8.92 -12.40 -24.96
C TYR A 33 -8.61 -13.18 -23.68
N ALA A 34 -8.42 -14.50 -23.76
CA ALA A 34 -8.07 -15.30 -22.59
C ALA A 34 -6.73 -14.89 -21.96
N ARG A 35 -5.73 -14.50 -22.77
CA ARG A 35 -4.45 -13.99 -22.27
C ARG A 35 -4.59 -12.61 -21.64
N ASN A 36 -5.36 -11.71 -22.26
CA ASN A 36 -5.61 -10.39 -21.71
C ASN A 36 -6.43 -10.45 -20.42
N LEU A 37 -7.43 -11.34 -20.34
CA LEU A 37 -8.23 -11.56 -19.14
C LEU A 37 -7.37 -12.05 -17.97
N LYS A 38 -6.49 -13.05 -18.21
CA LYS A 38 -5.52 -13.51 -17.20
C LYS A 38 -4.57 -12.41 -16.76
N ARG A 39 -4.12 -11.56 -17.68
CA ARG A 39 -3.23 -10.44 -17.37
C ARG A 39 -3.92 -9.38 -16.51
N TYR A 40 -5.21 -9.13 -16.76
CA TYR A 40 -6.03 -8.22 -15.98
C TYR A 40 -6.25 -8.74 -14.55
N ASP A 41 -6.58 -10.02 -14.42
CA ASP A 41 -6.76 -10.71 -13.13
C ASP A 41 -5.48 -10.69 -12.27
N LEU A 42 -4.33 -10.94 -12.88
CA LEU A 42 -3.02 -10.81 -12.22
C LEU A 42 -2.69 -9.37 -11.80
N LEU A 43 -3.10 -8.37 -12.60
CA LEU A 43 -2.87 -6.96 -12.26
C LEU A 43 -3.72 -6.55 -11.05
N HIS A 44 -4.98 -6.98 -11.01
CA HIS A 44 -5.87 -6.75 -9.87
C HIS A 44 -5.40 -7.44 -8.60
N THR A 45 -4.95 -8.69 -8.71
CA THR A 45 -4.34 -9.41 -7.59
C THR A 45 -3.10 -8.68 -7.07
N ALA A 46 -2.23 -8.18 -7.97
CA ALA A 46 -1.04 -7.44 -7.57
C ALA A 46 -1.35 -6.09 -6.91
N ARG A 47 -2.39 -5.39 -7.40
CA ARG A 47 -2.93 -4.15 -6.80
C ARG A 47 -3.42 -4.39 -5.38
N PHE A 48 -4.24 -5.42 -5.20
CA PHE A 48 -4.78 -5.80 -3.90
C PHE A 48 -3.67 -6.13 -2.90
N ASN A 49 -2.72 -7.00 -3.30
CA ASN A 49 -1.59 -7.37 -2.44
C ASN A 49 -0.71 -6.17 -2.07
N ALA A 50 -0.60 -5.16 -2.93
CA ALA A 50 0.13 -3.94 -2.62
C ALA A 50 -0.59 -3.09 -1.56
N LEU A 51 -1.91 -2.97 -1.63
CA LEU A 51 -2.72 -2.27 -0.62
C LEU A 51 -2.74 -3.01 0.71
N GLU A 52 -2.87 -4.34 0.71
CA GLU A 52 -2.82 -5.16 1.92
C GLU A 52 -1.46 -5.02 2.63
N ALA A 53 -0.36 -5.11 1.88
CA ALA A 53 0.97 -4.89 2.43
C ALA A 53 1.15 -3.47 3.00
N ALA A 54 0.53 -2.46 2.39
CA ALA A 54 0.53 -1.10 2.93
C ALA A 54 -0.28 -0.99 4.23
N ASP A 55 -1.45 -1.65 4.31
CA ASP A 55 -2.29 -1.67 5.51
C ASP A 55 -1.55 -2.27 6.70
N ASP A 56 -0.92 -3.43 6.50
CA ASP A 56 -0.13 -4.13 7.52
C ASP A 56 0.99 -3.24 8.08
N CYS A 57 1.69 -2.52 7.20
CA CYS A 57 2.76 -1.62 7.60
C CYS A 57 2.22 -0.43 8.41
N LEU A 58 1.10 0.16 8.00
CA LEU A 58 0.47 1.28 8.70
C LEU A 58 -0.04 0.87 10.09
N VAL A 59 -0.57 -0.34 10.25
CA VAL A 59 -0.96 -0.89 11.56
C VAL A 59 0.25 -1.03 12.47
N ARG A 60 1.37 -1.55 11.96
CA ARG A 60 2.62 -1.66 12.73
C ARG A 60 3.14 -0.28 13.18
N VAL A 61 3.08 0.72 12.30
CA VAL A 61 3.44 2.10 12.65
C VAL A 61 2.55 2.63 13.78
N GLN A 62 1.22 2.43 13.70
CA GLN A 62 0.29 2.86 14.76
C GLN A 62 0.61 2.21 16.10
N GLN A 63 0.87 0.91 16.11
CA GLN A 63 1.22 0.16 17.31
C GLN A 63 2.54 0.67 17.91
N ALA A 64 3.58 0.80 17.09
CA ALA A 64 4.88 1.30 17.52
C ALA A 64 4.82 2.75 18.05
N GLN A 65 4.06 3.63 17.39
CA GLN A 65 3.83 5.00 17.85
C GLN A 65 3.12 5.04 19.21
N PHE A 66 2.09 4.22 19.40
CA PHE A 66 1.36 4.13 20.67
C PHE A 66 2.24 3.61 21.80
N GLU A 67 3.01 2.56 21.55
CA GLU A 67 3.90 1.97 22.54
C GLU A 67 5.04 2.93 22.92
N ALA A 68 5.67 3.59 21.95
CA ALA A 68 6.69 4.61 22.19
C ALA A 68 6.11 5.75 23.03
N TRP A 69 4.92 6.26 22.68
CA TRP A 69 4.24 7.29 23.45
C TRP A 69 3.98 6.86 24.89
N ARG A 70 3.42 5.66 25.10
CA ARG A 70 3.08 5.14 26.43
C ARG A 70 4.31 5.08 27.36
N ILE A 71 5.44 4.62 26.82
CA ILE A 71 6.69 4.53 27.57
C ILE A 71 7.28 5.92 27.85
N LEU A 72 7.22 6.82 26.85
CA LEU A 72 7.69 8.20 26.97
C LEU A 72 6.78 9.09 27.83
N GLN A 73 5.54 8.69 28.13
CA GLN A 73 4.69 9.34 29.14
C GLN A 73 4.95 8.82 30.57
N GLY A 74 5.71 7.74 30.74
CA GLY A 74 6.09 7.24 32.06
C GLY A 74 5.06 6.32 32.72
N GLU A 75 4.18 5.67 31.97
CA GLU A 75 3.22 4.68 32.50
C GLU A 75 3.86 3.33 32.92
N GLY A 76 5.17 3.23 32.99
CA GLY A 76 5.90 2.04 33.47
C GLY A 76 6.98 2.46 34.46
N SER A 77 7.09 1.75 35.57
CA SER A 77 8.05 2.01 36.64
C SER A 77 9.41 1.33 36.37
N ARG A 78 10.51 2.00 36.79
CA ARG A 78 11.97 1.66 36.72
C ARG A 78 12.78 2.21 35.52
N SER A 79 13.58 3.24 35.81
CA SER A 79 14.47 4.03 34.94
C SER A 79 15.23 3.25 33.85
N ASP A 80 15.94 2.18 34.22
CA ASP A 80 16.90 1.56 33.30
C ASP A 80 16.23 0.54 32.36
N TYR A 81 15.22 -0.17 32.87
CA TYR A 81 14.36 -1.06 32.06
C TYR A 81 13.52 -0.28 31.04
N ILE A 82 13.15 0.96 31.37
CA ILE A 82 12.43 1.86 30.47
C ILE A 82 13.33 2.33 29.34
N ARG A 83 14.62 2.58 29.58
CA ARG A 83 15.54 3.11 28.58
C ARG A 83 15.83 2.10 27.47
N GLU A 84 16.26 0.89 27.82
CA GLU A 84 16.57 -0.17 26.85
C GLU A 84 15.34 -0.52 26.00
N ARG A 85 14.17 -0.61 26.65
CA ARG A 85 12.89 -0.83 25.97
C ARG A 85 12.43 0.36 25.11
N THR A 86 12.86 1.59 25.41
CA THR A 86 12.57 2.77 24.58
C THR A 86 13.41 2.76 23.31
N ASP A 87 14.69 2.38 23.41
CA ASP A 87 15.60 2.33 22.26
C ASP A 87 15.14 1.29 21.23
N ASP A 88 14.81 0.08 21.68
CA ASP A 88 14.25 -0.98 20.83
C ASP A 88 12.93 -0.55 20.15
N LEU A 89 12.06 0.16 20.88
CA LEU A 89 10.76 0.57 20.34
C LEU A 89 10.86 1.71 19.33
N VAL A 90 11.80 2.64 19.52
CA VAL A 90 12.05 3.71 18.56
C VAL A 90 12.69 3.14 17.29
N GLU A 91 13.54 2.12 17.41
CA GLU A 91 14.07 1.38 16.25
C GLU A 91 12.96 0.61 15.52
N HIS A 92 12.09 -0.11 16.24
CA HIS A 92 10.92 -0.76 15.63
C HIS A 92 9.98 0.23 14.93
N LEU A 93 9.78 1.42 15.49
CA LEU A 93 9.00 2.48 14.83
C LEU A 93 9.66 2.92 13.53
N HIS A 94 10.97 3.13 13.55
CA HIS A 94 11.74 3.50 12.36
C HIS A 94 11.60 2.44 11.26
N ASP A 95 11.79 1.17 11.61
CA ASP A 95 11.66 0.04 10.69
C ASP A 95 10.25 -0.07 10.09
N ALA A 96 9.21 0.17 10.90
CA ALA A 96 7.83 0.17 10.43
C ALA A 96 7.56 1.32 9.44
N ILE A 97 8.15 2.50 9.67
CA ILE A 97 8.05 3.64 8.75
C ILE A 97 8.81 3.35 7.45
N VAL A 98 10.00 2.75 7.52
CA VAL A 98 10.76 2.33 6.33
C VAL A 98 9.99 1.29 5.53
N ALA A 99 9.40 0.29 6.19
CA ALA A 99 8.54 -0.71 5.54
C ALA A 99 7.33 -0.06 4.86
N SER A 100 6.72 0.94 5.49
CA SER A 100 5.61 1.73 4.93
C SER A 100 6.04 2.53 3.69
N ALA A 101 7.25 3.10 3.70
CA ALA A 101 7.82 3.77 2.54
C ALA A 101 8.04 2.81 1.36
N ILE A 102 8.52 1.59 1.63
CA ILE A 102 8.67 0.55 0.62
C ILE A 102 7.31 0.12 0.07
N ALA A 103 6.30 -0.03 0.94
CA ALA A 103 4.94 -0.33 0.54
C ALA A 103 4.36 0.77 -0.37
N LYS A 104 4.59 2.05 -0.04
CA LYS A 104 4.24 3.17 -0.91
C LYS A 104 4.85 3.04 -2.30
N VAL A 105 6.16 2.76 -2.42
CA VAL A 105 6.83 2.58 -3.71
C VAL A 105 6.22 1.42 -4.51
N LYS A 106 5.75 0.37 -3.83
CA LYS A 106 5.01 -0.71 -4.50
C LYS A 106 3.64 -0.23 -5.00
N CYS A 107 2.91 0.55 -4.20
CA CYS A 107 1.64 1.13 -4.60
C CYS A 107 1.77 2.12 -5.77
N GLU A 108 2.86 2.90 -5.85
CA GLU A 108 3.11 3.84 -6.94
C GLU A 108 3.12 3.19 -8.33
N LYS A 109 3.40 1.88 -8.41
CA LYS A 109 3.38 1.13 -9.66
C LYS A 109 1.99 0.88 -10.21
N TYR A 110 0.96 0.99 -9.37
CA TYR A 110 -0.38 0.55 -9.70
C TYR A 110 -1.47 1.60 -9.49
N PHE A 111 -1.22 2.61 -8.67
CA PHE A 111 -2.19 3.65 -8.34
C PHE A 111 -1.77 5.00 -8.92
N GLU A 112 -2.75 5.83 -9.24
CA GLU A 112 -2.55 7.12 -9.87
C GLU A 112 -2.05 8.20 -8.90
N GLY A 113 -1.71 9.37 -9.45
CA GLY A 113 -1.08 10.48 -8.73
C GLY A 113 -1.83 10.95 -7.48
N GLY A 114 -3.17 10.95 -7.49
CA GLY A 114 -3.98 11.38 -6.33
C GLY A 114 -3.74 10.51 -5.08
N PHE A 115 -3.89 9.20 -5.22
CA PHE A 115 -3.62 8.25 -4.13
C PHE A 115 -2.15 8.30 -3.69
N ASN A 116 -1.22 8.37 -4.65
CA ASN A 116 0.21 8.44 -4.33
C ASN A 116 0.59 9.74 -3.60
N ALA A 117 -0.08 10.85 -3.91
CA ALA A 117 0.11 12.13 -3.21
C ALA A 117 -0.43 12.05 -1.77
N GLU A 118 -1.63 11.49 -1.58
CA GLU A 118 -2.20 11.24 -0.25
C GLU A 118 -1.26 10.35 0.59
N PHE A 119 -0.72 9.27 0.00
CA PHE A 119 0.22 8.39 0.69
C PHE A 119 1.55 9.11 1.00
N ALA A 120 2.07 9.94 0.09
CA ALA A 120 3.28 10.74 0.34
C ALA A 120 3.09 11.74 1.49
N GLU A 121 1.93 12.39 1.55
CA GLU A 121 1.59 13.30 2.64
C GLU A 121 1.50 12.55 3.97
N LEU A 122 0.86 11.36 3.98
CA LEU A 122 0.83 10.51 5.16
C LEU A 122 2.25 10.14 5.61
N MET A 123 3.10 9.65 4.70
CA MET A 123 4.49 9.29 5.03
C MET A 123 5.26 10.46 5.65
N SER A 124 5.06 11.68 5.14
CA SER A 124 5.68 12.88 5.70
C SER A 124 5.24 13.16 7.14
N LYS A 125 3.96 12.96 7.44
CA LYS A 125 3.40 13.08 8.81
C LYS A 125 3.97 11.99 9.74
N LEU A 126 4.12 10.76 9.24
CA LEU A 126 4.68 9.65 10.03
C LEU A 126 6.15 9.89 10.38
N GLN A 127 6.96 10.32 9.42
CA GLN A 127 8.37 10.69 9.64
C GLN A 127 8.51 11.86 10.60
N HIS A 128 7.64 12.88 10.50
CA HIS A 128 7.64 13.98 11.44
C HIS A 128 7.33 13.50 12.88
N SER A 129 6.37 12.60 13.04
CA SER A 129 6.03 12.02 14.34
C SER A 129 7.17 11.19 14.92
N GLU A 130 7.86 10.39 14.10
CA GLU A 130 9.07 9.66 14.50
C GLU A 130 10.16 10.61 15.02
N MET A 131 10.44 11.70 14.29
CA MET A 131 11.39 12.71 14.72
C MET A 131 11.03 13.30 16.09
N CYS A 132 9.76 13.64 16.31
CA CYS A 132 9.31 14.18 17.60
C CYS A 132 9.49 13.16 18.74
N ILE A 133 9.24 11.88 18.49
CA ILE A 133 9.47 10.79 19.47
C ILE A 133 10.96 10.66 19.79
N ARG A 134 11.83 10.69 18.77
CA ARG A 134 13.29 10.63 18.94
C ARG A 134 13.82 11.82 19.72
N ASP A 135 13.32 13.03 19.44
CA ASP A 135 13.67 14.23 20.19
C ASP A 135 13.36 14.11 21.68
N VAL A 136 12.17 13.59 22.04
CA VAL A 136 11.78 13.39 23.44
C VAL A 136 12.66 12.34 24.12
N ARG A 137 12.96 11.23 23.43
CA ARG A 137 13.92 10.21 23.89
C ARG A 137 15.29 10.84 24.18
N ASP A 138 15.83 11.61 23.24
CA ASP A 138 17.17 12.17 23.36
C ASP A 138 17.26 13.17 24.53
N ILE A 139 16.23 13.99 24.73
CA ILE A 139 16.18 14.97 25.82
C ILE A 139 16.09 14.32 27.19
N ARG A 140 15.47 13.14 27.31
CA ARG A 140 15.44 12.40 28.59
C ARG A 140 16.84 12.06 29.10
N SER A 141 17.85 12.01 28.23
CA SER A 141 19.25 11.72 28.58
C SER A 141 20.09 12.94 29.00
N VAL A 142 19.57 14.17 28.91
CA VAL A 142 20.35 15.41 29.08
C VAL A 142 20.14 16.07 30.45
N ALA A 143 21.19 16.66 31.03
CA ALA A 143 21.15 17.29 32.37
C ALA A 143 20.17 18.48 32.52
N ASN A 144 19.82 19.18 31.44
CA ASN A 144 18.86 20.30 31.41
C ASN A 144 17.45 19.90 30.93
N ALA A 145 17.11 18.61 31.00
CA ALA A 145 15.88 18.08 30.41
C ALA A 145 14.58 18.75 30.89
N ALA A 146 14.53 19.28 32.12
CA ALA A 146 13.29 19.81 32.69
C ALA A 146 12.69 21.00 31.92
N GLN A 147 13.52 21.90 31.37
CA GLN A 147 13.05 23.06 30.60
C GLN A 147 12.60 22.71 29.17
N LEU A 148 13.28 21.74 28.54
CA LEU A 148 13.00 21.36 27.14
C LEU A 148 11.94 20.26 27.00
N ARG A 149 11.68 19.48 28.06
CA ARG A 149 10.69 18.39 28.07
C ARG A 149 9.28 18.89 27.71
N SER A 150 8.80 19.94 28.38
CA SER A 150 7.41 20.40 28.18
C SER A 150 7.11 20.81 26.74
N GLU A 151 8.03 21.51 26.06
CA GLU A 151 7.86 21.89 24.66
C GLU A 151 7.87 20.67 23.73
N LYS A 152 8.77 19.72 23.99
CA LYS A 152 9.01 18.57 23.12
C LYS A 152 7.94 17.49 23.30
N ASP A 153 7.47 17.27 24.52
CA ASP A 153 6.31 16.44 24.83
C ASP A 153 5.04 17.00 24.17
N SER A 154 4.87 18.34 24.18
CA SER A 154 3.77 19.00 23.47
C SER A 154 3.83 18.76 21.95
N LYS A 155 5.01 18.92 21.34
CA LYS A 155 5.23 18.64 19.91
C LYS A 155 4.96 17.18 19.54
N MET A 156 5.44 16.23 20.36
CA MET A 156 5.19 14.80 20.19
C MET A 156 3.68 14.48 20.28
N ASN A 157 2.99 15.03 21.28
CA ASN A 157 1.55 14.81 21.43
C ASN A 157 0.76 15.38 20.23
N ALA A 158 1.14 16.57 19.75
CA ALA A 158 0.53 17.16 18.56
C ALA A 158 0.77 16.31 17.30
N SER A 159 1.99 15.82 17.08
CA SER A 159 2.31 14.98 15.91
C SER A 159 1.57 13.63 15.95
N LEU A 160 1.37 13.06 17.13
CA LEU A 160 0.66 11.80 17.32
C LEU A 160 -0.85 11.92 17.15
N ILE A 161 -1.46 13.06 17.52
CA ILE A 161 -2.87 13.33 17.23
C ILE A 161 -3.10 13.33 15.71
N ILE A 162 -2.18 13.95 14.97
CA ILE A 162 -2.24 14.02 13.51
C ILE A 162 -2.13 12.62 12.89
N SER A 163 -1.19 11.78 13.35
CA SER A 163 -1.06 10.42 12.82
C SER A 163 -2.22 9.50 13.23
N LYS A 164 -2.78 9.70 14.43
CA LYS A 164 -3.98 8.98 14.93
C LYS A 164 -5.19 9.17 14.02
N GLU A 165 -5.36 10.34 13.43
CA GLU A 165 -6.48 10.64 12.51
C GLU A 165 -6.14 10.32 11.06
N ALA A 166 -4.91 10.63 10.62
CA ALA A 166 -4.50 10.48 9.23
C ALA A 166 -4.41 9.01 8.79
N ILE A 167 -3.93 8.10 9.65
CA ILE A 167 -3.79 6.68 9.28
C ILE A 167 -5.17 6.03 9.07
N PRO A 168 -6.15 6.11 10.00
CA PRO A 168 -7.48 5.53 9.77
C PRO A 168 -8.19 6.15 8.57
N ALA A 169 -8.03 7.46 8.34
CA ALA A 169 -8.60 8.13 7.17
C ALA A 169 -8.03 7.56 5.85
N PHE A 170 -6.71 7.39 5.78
CA PHE A 170 -6.06 6.79 4.60
C PHE A 170 -6.43 5.31 4.42
N ARG A 171 -6.51 4.54 5.50
CA ARG A 171 -6.95 3.13 5.45
C ARG A 171 -8.40 3.00 4.95
N LYS A 172 -9.28 3.92 5.35
CA LYS A 172 -10.64 3.99 4.82
C LYS A 172 -10.63 4.22 3.30
N ARG A 173 -9.78 5.14 2.81
CA ARG A 173 -9.60 5.39 1.37
C ARG A 173 -9.08 4.17 0.62
N MET A 174 -8.14 3.43 1.19
CA MET A 174 -7.70 2.15 0.63
C MET A 174 -8.86 1.14 0.54
N GLY A 175 -9.69 1.06 1.58
CA GLY A 175 -10.89 0.23 1.58
C GLY A 175 -11.90 0.62 0.49
N GLU A 176 -12.09 1.92 0.26
CA GLU A 176 -12.93 2.45 -0.82
C GLU A 176 -12.38 2.05 -2.20
N LEU A 177 -11.05 2.13 -2.41
CA LEU A 177 -10.41 1.69 -3.65
C LEU A 177 -10.56 0.18 -3.89
N ILE A 178 -10.40 -0.63 -2.84
CA ILE A 178 -10.62 -2.08 -2.92
C ILE A 178 -12.08 -2.38 -3.29
N GLN A 179 -13.04 -1.69 -2.68
CA GLN A 179 -14.46 -1.88 -2.99
C GLN A 179 -14.81 -1.48 -4.42
N GLN A 180 -14.21 -0.41 -4.94
CA GLN A 180 -14.37 -0.02 -6.34
C GLN A 180 -13.81 -1.10 -7.29
N ASP A 181 -12.62 -1.65 -6.98
CA ASP A 181 -12.00 -2.69 -7.80
C ASP A 181 -12.73 -4.06 -7.73
N VAL A 182 -13.48 -4.34 -6.66
CA VAL A 182 -14.25 -5.61 -6.47
C VAL A 182 -15.72 -5.47 -6.93
N GLY A 183 -16.26 -4.26 -6.98
CA GLY A 183 -17.67 -3.98 -7.30
C GLY A 183 -17.99 -3.83 -8.79
N GLU A 184 -16.98 -3.78 -9.65
CA GLU A 184 -17.09 -3.76 -11.13
C GLU A 184 -16.79 -5.13 -11.76
#